data_AF-A0A1V4UKC5-F1
#
_entry.id   AF-A0A1V4UKC5-F1
#
_cell.length_a   1.000
_cell.length_b   1.000
_cell.length_c   1.000
_cell.angle_alpha   90.00
_cell.angle_beta   90.00
_cell.angle_gamma   90.00
#
_symmetry.space_group_name_H-M   'P 1'
#
loop_
_entity.id
_entity.type
_entity.pdbx_description
1 polymer ?
#
loop_
_entity_poly.entity_id
_entity_poly.type
_entity_poly.pdbx_seq_one_letter_code
_entity_poly.pdbx_strand_id
1 'polypeptide(L)'
;MPMRVSITIDPDTMDLIDKFAKEHGLDRNRALLECIEQGYARLTDGTPVTFNETRAYEEYHELKHAISEVKTSLDRLAEEVTLMHHTLEVEWSNEVRPVPYQSKKWFEFWRT
;
A
#
# COMPACT_ATOMS: atom_id res chain seq x y z
N MET A 1 31.80 3.71 -33.44
CA MET A 1 32.01 4.66 -32.33
C MET A 1 31.60 3.97 -31.04
N PRO A 2 32.42 3.95 -29.98
CA PRO A 2 31.99 3.40 -28.69
C PRO A 2 30.98 4.36 -28.04
N MET A 3 29.76 3.88 -27.81
CA MET A 3 28.72 4.62 -27.08
C MET A 3 28.81 4.19 -25.61
N ARG A 4 28.96 5.15 -24.70
CA ARG A 4 28.86 4.90 -23.25
C ARG A 4 27.49 5.36 -22.79
N VAL A 5 26.73 4.43 -22.21
CA VAL A 5 25.41 4.69 -21.64
C VAL A 5 25.49 4.48 -20.13
N SER A 6 24.93 5.42 -19.37
CA SER A 6 24.78 5.33 -17.92
C SER A 6 23.30 5.45 -17.59
N ILE A 7 22.75 4.49 -16.85
CA ILE A 7 21.34 4.41 -16.50
C ILE A 7 21.25 4.24 -14.99
N THR A 8 20.35 4.98 -14.35
CA THR A 8 19.99 4.78 -12.94
C THR A 8 18.78 3.84 -12.90
N ILE A 9 18.89 2.75 -12.14
CA ILE A 9 17.88 1.70 -12.04
C ILE A 9 17.57 1.50 -10.56
N ASP A 10 16.31 1.24 -10.23
CA ASP A 10 15.91 0.91 -8.86
C ASP A 10 16.54 -0.43 -8.40
N PRO A 11 16.72 -0.63 -7.09
CA PRO A 11 17.38 -1.83 -6.56
C PRO A 11 16.65 -3.13 -6.92
N ASP A 12 15.31 -3.11 -6.96
CA ASP A 12 14.50 -4.31 -7.19
C ASP A 12 14.63 -4.79 -8.64
N THR A 13 14.62 -3.86 -9.60
CA THR A 13 14.88 -4.17 -11.01
C THR A 13 16.31 -4.62 -11.24
N MET A 14 17.29 -4.07 -10.52
CA MET A 14 18.68 -4.52 -10.59
C MET A 14 18.83 -5.99 -10.12
N ASP A 15 18.12 -6.37 -9.05
CA ASP A 15 18.10 -7.76 -8.56
C ASP A 15 17.49 -8.74 -9.56
N LEU A 16 16.47 -8.30 -10.32
CA LEU A 16 15.88 -9.09 -11.40
C LEU A 16 16.88 -9.30 -12.56
N ILE A 17 17.59 -8.25 -12.96
CA ILE A 17 18.64 -8.34 -13.99
C ILE A 17 19.76 -9.27 -13.53
N ASP A 18 20.14 -9.22 -12.25
CA ASP A 18 21.16 -10.11 -11.68
C ASP A 18 20.75 -11.58 -11.68
N LYS A 19 19.48 -11.88 -11.40
CA LYS A 19 18.95 -13.24 -11.49
C LYS A 19 18.98 -13.73 -12.93
N PHE A 20 18.51 -12.91 -13.87
CA PHE A 20 18.54 -13.23 -15.30
C PHE A 20 19.98 -13.46 -15.81
N ALA A 21 20.92 -12.61 -15.40
CA ALA A 21 22.33 -12.73 -15.75
C ALA A 21 22.93 -14.05 -15.24
N LYS A 22 22.62 -14.46 -14.01
CA LYS A 22 23.06 -15.75 -13.45
C LYS A 22 22.47 -16.94 -14.18
N GLU A 23 21.18 -16.89 -14.53
CA GLU A 23 20.50 -17.97 -15.25
C GLU A 23 21.07 -18.19 -16.66
N HIS A 24 21.50 -17.11 -17.31
CA HIS A 24 22.02 -17.15 -18.68
C HIS A 24 23.56 -17.12 -18.76
N GLY A 25 24.25 -17.09 -17.62
CA GLY A 25 25.72 -17.04 -17.54
C GLY A 25 26.34 -15.78 -18.15
N LEU A 26 25.62 -14.65 -18.11
CA LEU A 26 26.01 -13.38 -18.73
C LEU A 26 26.62 -12.41 -17.70
N ASP A 27 27.49 -11.51 -18.17
CA ASP A 27 27.87 -10.32 -17.39
C ASP A 27 26.65 -9.41 -17.23
N ARG A 28 26.54 -8.72 -16.09
CA ARG A 28 25.41 -7.82 -15.77
C ARG A 28 25.15 -6.79 -16.87
N ASN A 29 26.21 -6.17 -17.42
CA ASN A 29 26.03 -5.16 -18.48
C ASN A 29 25.53 -5.79 -19.77
N ARG A 30 25.97 -7.02 -20.06
CA ARG A 30 25.51 -7.77 -21.24
C ARG A 30 24.06 -8.22 -21.09
N ALA A 31 23.68 -8.71 -19.91
CA ALA A 31 22.31 -9.07 -19.57
C ALA A 31 21.36 -7.87 -19.71
N LEU A 32 21.77 -6.70 -19.22
CA LEU A 32 20.99 -5.46 -19.35
C LEU A 32 20.75 -5.08 -20.82
N LEU A 33 21.77 -5.18 -21.66
CA LEU A 33 21.64 -4.91 -23.10
C LEU A 33 20.71 -5.92 -23.79
N GLU A 34 20.84 -7.22 -23.48
CA GLU A 34 19.95 -8.26 -24.02
C GLU A 34 18.49 -8.03 -23.61
N CYS A 35 18.23 -7.63 -22.37
CA CYS A 35 16.88 -7.29 -21.92
C CYS A 35 16.31 -6.09 -22.70
N ILE A 36 17.12 -5.06 -22.97
CA ILE A 36 16.71 -3.89 -23.77
C ILE A 36 16.44 -4.31 -25.22
N GLU A 37 17.32 -5.09 -25.83
CA GLU A 37 17.19 -5.55 -27.22
C GLU A 37 15.96 -6.44 -27.41
N GLN A 38 15.71 -7.37 -26.48
CA GLN A 38 14.51 -8.22 -26.49
C GLN A 38 13.24 -7.40 -26.24
N GLY A 39 13.29 -6.40 -25.37
CA GLY A 39 12.19 -5.46 -25.17
C GLY A 39 11.87 -4.68 -26.45
N TYR A 40 12.90 -4.19 -27.13
CA TYR A 40 12.77 -3.49 -28.42
C TYR A 40 12.22 -4.40 -29.52
N ALA A 41 12.74 -5.63 -29.64
CA ALA A 41 12.26 -6.61 -30.61
C ALA A 41 10.77 -6.93 -30.41
N ARG A 42 10.33 -7.13 -29.16
CA ARG A 42 8.92 -7.35 -28.82
C ARG A 42 8.02 -6.15 -29.15
N LEU A 43 8.53 -4.92 -29.01
CA LEU A 43 7.81 -3.71 -29.40
C LEU A 43 7.64 -3.61 -30.92
N THR A 44 8.66 -4.00 -31.69
CA THR A 44 8.62 -3.96 -33.17
C THR A 44 7.83 -5.10 -33.78
N ASP A 45 7.75 -6.26 -33.13
CA ASP A 45 7.00 -7.44 -33.60
C ASP A 45 5.48 -7.33 -33.38
N GLY A 46 4.98 -6.17 -32.93
CA GLY A 46 3.55 -5.90 -32.80
C GLY A 46 2.90 -6.55 -31.58
N THR A 47 3.68 -7.17 -30.68
CA THR A 47 3.18 -7.52 -29.35
C THR A 47 2.95 -6.23 -28.55
N PRO A 48 1.73 -5.97 -28.04
CA PRO A 48 1.48 -4.79 -27.25
C PRO A 48 2.21 -4.91 -25.91
N VAL A 49 3.38 -4.29 -25.82
CA VAL A 49 4.05 -4.06 -24.54
C VAL A 49 3.33 -2.87 -23.90
N THR A 50 2.50 -3.14 -22.90
CA THR A 50 1.89 -2.09 -22.08
C THR A 50 2.98 -1.41 -21.27
N PHE A 51 3.41 -0.22 -21.69
CA PHE A 51 4.22 0.69 -20.88
C PHE A 51 3.38 1.19 -19.69
N ASN A 52 3.26 0.36 -18.66
CA ASN A 52 2.37 0.59 -17.53
C ASN A 52 3.08 1.15 -16.28
N GLU A 53 4.36 1.55 -16.37
CA GLU A 53 5.08 2.04 -15.19
C GLU A 53 4.52 3.38 -14.68
N THR A 54 4.18 4.34 -15.57
CA THR A 54 3.56 5.60 -15.13
C THR A 54 2.17 5.40 -14.53
N ARG A 55 1.40 4.44 -15.06
CA ARG A 55 0.06 4.11 -14.56
C ARG A 55 0.08 3.41 -13.20
N ALA A 56 1.07 2.56 -12.93
CA ALA A 56 1.23 1.90 -11.64
C ALA A 56 1.55 2.91 -10.51
N TYR A 57 2.31 3.97 -10.79
CA TYR A 57 2.59 5.01 -9.80
C TYR A 57 1.39 5.92 -9.52
N GLU A 58 0.61 6.28 -10.55
CA GLU A 58 -0.62 7.06 -10.39
C GLU A 58 -1.69 6.26 -9.63
N GLU A 59 -1.94 5.01 -10.02
CA GLU A 59 -2.87 4.12 -9.32
C GLU A 59 -2.43 3.88 -7.88
N TYR A 60 -1.12 3.71 -7.62
CA TYR A 60 -0.60 3.60 -6.25
C TYR A 60 -0.81 4.87 -5.43
N HIS A 61 -0.62 6.04 -6.04
CA HIS A 61 -0.83 7.33 -5.37
C HIS A 61 -2.31 7.55 -5.02
N GLU A 62 -3.22 7.24 -5.94
CA GLU A 62 -4.67 7.28 -5.71
C GLU A 62 -5.09 6.32 -4.58
N LEU A 63 -4.57 5.10 -4.59
CA LEU A 63 -4.89 4.08 -3.58
C LEU A 63 -4.36 4.48 -2.20
N LYS A 64 -3.15 5.07 -2.13
CA LYS A 64 -2.59 5.63 -0.90
C LYS A 64 -3.42 6.81 -0.38
N HIS A 65 -3.90 7.67 -1.26
CA HIS A 65 -4.78 8.78 -0.89
C HIS A 65 -6.11 8.26 -0.33
N ALA A 66 -6.77 7.33 -1.02
CA ALA A 66 -8.00 6.71 -0.57
C ALA A 66 -7.85 6.02 0.80
N ILE A 67 -6.75 5.30 1.03
CA ILE A 67 -6.45 4.69 2.34
C ILE A 67 -6.28 5.76 3.42
N SER A 68 -5.64 6.88 3.12
CA SER A 68 -5.46 7.97 4.09
C SER A 68 -6.77 8.64 4.48
N GLU A 69 -7.70 8.80 3.53
CA GLU A 69 -9.04 9.31 3.79
C GLU A 69 -9.85 8.35 4.66
N VAL A 70 -9.80 7.04 4.36
CA VAL A 70 -10.46 5.99 5.16
C VAL A 70 -9.89 5.94 6.58
N LYS A 71 -8.57 6.10 6.75
CA LYS A 71 -7.97 6.18 8.07
C LYS A 71 -8.50 7.39 8.84
N THR A 72 -8.59 8.54 8.19
CA THR A 72 -9.08 9.77 8.81
C THR A 72 -10.55 9.65 9.21
N SER A 73 -11.40 9.01 8.39
CA SER A 73 -12.79 8.77 8.74
C SER A 73 -12.95 7.77 9.89
N LEU A 74 -12.09 6.75 9.95
CA LEU A 74 -12.07 5.80 11.05
C LEU A 74 -11.62 6.44 12.37
N ASP A 75 -10.61 7.31 12.34
CA ASP A 75 -10.16 8.06 13.50
C ASP A 75 -11.28 8.95 14.05
N ARG A 76 -12.02 9.65 13.18
CA ARG A 76 -13.20 10.43 13.57
C ARG A 76 -14.32 9.57 14.17
N LEU A 77 -14.59 8.40 13.58
CA LEU A 77 -15.58 7.47 14.12
C LEU A 77 -15.18 7.00 15.53
N ALA A 78 -13.90 6.71 15.76
CA ALA A 78 -13.40 6.31 17.07
C ALA A 78 -13.57 7.42 18.12
N GLU A 79 -13.33 8.68 17.74
CA GLU A 79 -13.59 9.84 18.60
C GLU A 79 -15.08 9.98 18.93
N GLU A 80 -15.96 9.87 17.93
CA GLU A 80 -17.42 9.94 18.13
C GLU A 80 -17.93 8.81 19.04
N VAL A 81 -17.44 7.58 18.87
CA VAL A 81 -17.78 6.45 19.74
C VAL A 81 -17.33 6.71 21.18
N THR A 82 -16.16 7.33 21.37
CA THR A 82 -15.65 7.69 22.70
C THR A 82 -16.53 8.76 23.36
N LEU A 83 -16.98 9.76 22.60
CA LEU A 83 -17.91 10.79 23.07
C LEU A 83 -19.29 10.22 23.40
N MET A 84 -19.81 9.32 22.57
CA MET A 84 -21.05 8.61 22.83
C MET A 84 -20.94 7.77 24.11
N HIS A 85 -19.83 7.06 24.30
CA HIS A 85 -19.59 6.28 25.51
C HIS A 85 -19.64 7.17 26.76
N HIS A 86 -18.97 8.32 26.73
CA HIS A 86 -18.97 9.27 27.84
C HIS A 86 -20.38 9.83 28.10
N THR A 87 -21.10 10.19 27.04
CA THR A 87 -22.47 10.75 27.15
C THR A 87 -23.43 9.72 27.76
N LEU A 88 -23.39 8.47 27.30
CA LEU A 88 -24.18 7.39 27.87
C LEU A 88 -23.84 7.10 29.33
N GLU A 89 -22.57 7.20 29.71
CA GLU A 89 -22.15 7.03 31.11
C GLU A 89 -22.71 8.15 32.01
N VAL A 90 -22.69 9.39 31.53
CA VAL A 90 -23.25 10.54 32.26
C VAL A 90 -24.77 10.44 32.37
N GLU A 91 -25.48 10.12 31.29
CA GLU A 91 -26.93 9.94 31.30
C GLU A 91 -27.35 8.77 32.21
N TRP A 92 -26.66 7.63 32.12
CA TRP A 92 -26.92 6.48 32.99
C TRP A 92 -26.67 6.81 34.46
N SER A 93 -25.61 7.56 34.78
CA SER A 93 -25.32 8.01 36.15
C SER A 93 -26.38 8.98 36.68
N ASN A 94 -27.04 9.75 35.82
CA ASN A 94 -28.08 10.69 36.21
C ASN A 94 -29.45 10.00 36.38
N GLU A 95 -29.77 9.00 35.55
CA GLU A 95 -31.01 8.23 35.64
C GLU A 95 -30.99 7.22 36.79
N VAL A 96 -29.86 6.54 37.00
CA VAL A 96 -29.71 5.53 38.04
C VAL A 96 -29.19 6.18 39.31
N ARG A 97 -30.09 6.71 40.16
CA ARG A 97 -29.76 6.95 41.58
C ARG A 97 -29.26 5.61 42.14
N PRO A 98 -28.05 5.57 42.74
CA PRO A 98 -27.22 4.37 42.76
C PRO A 98 -27.86 3.27 43.62
N VAL A 99 -28.12 2.10 43.01
CA VAL A 99 -28.22 0.83 43.73
C VAL A 99 -26.99 -0.01 43.34
N PRO A 100 -25.97 -0.08 44.20
CA PRO A 100 -24.58 -0.38 43.83
C PRO A 100 -24.27 -1.83 43.42
N TYR A 101 -25.25 -2.71 43.21
CA TYR A 101 -25.00 -4.15 43.11
C TYR A 101 -25.57 -4.87 41.88
N GLN A 102 -26.20 -4.20 40.90
CA GLN A 102 -26.88 -4.91 39.79
C GLN A 102 -26.59 -4.46 38.35
N SER A 103 -25.80 -3.43 38.08
CA SER A 103 -25.55 -3.03 36.68
C SER A 103 -24.23 -3.58 36.16
N LYS A 104 -24.21 -4.81 35.62
CA LYS A 104 -23.29 -5.08 34.50
C LYS A 104 -23.67 -4.11 33.40
N LYS A 105 -22.76 -3.21 33.04
CA LYS A 105 -22.99 -2.16 32.06
C LYS A 105 -23.27 -2.83 30.70
N TRP A 106 -24.44 -2.57 30.10
CA TRP A 106 -24.90 -3.23 28.85
C TRP A 106 -23.94 -3.02 27.66
N PHE A 107 -23.10 -1.99 27.72
CA PHE A 107 -22.07 -1.66 26.74
C PHE A 107 -20.69 -2.29 27.02
N GLU A 108 -20.52 -3.07 28.10
CA GLU A 108 -19.28 -3.83 28.34
C GLU A 108 -19.09 -5.02 27.39
N PHE A 109 -20.03 -5.25 26.45
CA PHE A 109 -19.92 -6.36 25.50
C PHE A 109 -18.71 -6.25 24.56
N TRP A 110 -18.19 -5.05 24.32
CA TRP A 110 -17.03 -4.82 23.47
C TRP A 110 -15.68 -4.99 24.19
N ARG A 111 -15.65 -5.17 25.52
CA ARG A 111 -14.40 -5.46 26.24
C ARG A 111 -14.07 -6.95 26.11
N THR A 112 -13.29 -7.29 25.09
CA THR A 112 -12.48 -8.52 25.02
C THR A 112 -11.04 -8.14 24.79
#